data_AF-A0A0R3PY79-F1
#
_entry.id   AF-A0A0R3PY79-F1
#
_cell.length_a   1.000
_cell.length_b   1.000
_cell.length_c   1.000
_cell.angle_alpha   90.00
_cell.angle_beta   90.00
_cell.angle_gamma   90.00
#
_symmetry.space_group_name_H-M   'P 1'
#
loop_
_entity.id
_entity.type
_entity.pdbx_description
1 polymer ?
#
loop_
_entity_poly.entity_id
_entity_poly.type
_entity_poly.pdbx_seq_one_letter_code
_entity_poly.pdbx_strand_id
1 'polypeptide(L)'
;MTYAEIDHILTNRRWCLLDTSVVRLFCTGSDHHLLRAKVRFNRKLEKNSLHRPRGKSLAVYDENILNEVLSKRDWQIKEDLTEDYELLVEGLKSSAEFASVPQARRSDRISIITKELLEKRRKLKLDPTATRLTWLEINASCRRTLRKDLQRCKQRKILEAV
;
A
#
# COMPACT_ATOMS: atom_id res chain seq x y z
N MET A 1 -29.63 -37.33 18.30
CA MET A 1 -29.65 -36.97 16.86
C MET A 1 -28.62 -35.90 16.64
N THR A 2 -27.54 -36.25 15.95
CA THR A 2 -26.46 -35.32 15.56
C THR A 2 -26.89 -34.58 14.30
N TYR A 3 -27.01 -33.26 14.38
CA TYR A 3 -27.20 -32.43 13.19
C TYR A 3 -25.91 -32.47 12.37
N ALA A 4 -25.96 -32.99 11.15
CA ALA A 4 -24.83 -32.99 10.24
C ALA A 4 -24.91 -31.71 9.38
N GLU A 5 -24.13 -30.69 9.74
CA GLU A 5 -23.92 -29.51 8.89
C GLU A 5 -22.93 -29.87 7.78
N ILE A 6 -23.44 -30.25 6.60
CA ILE A 6 -22.62 -30.74 5.48
C ILE A 6 -22.49 -29.68 4.36
N ASP A 7 -23.48 -28.79 4.24
CA ASP A 7 -23.56 -27.81 3.16
C ASP A 7 -23.03 -26.44 3.60
N HIS A 8 -22.05 -25.89 2.88
CA HIS A 8 -21.40 -24.62 3.21
C HIS A 8 -21.28 -23.68 2.00
N ILE A 9 -21.47 -22.37 2.26
CA ILE A 9 -21.16 -21.30 1.31
C ILE A 9 -19.99 -20.49 1.89
N LEU A 10 -18.84 -20.51 1.22
CA LEU A 10 -17.62 -19.82 1.66
C LEU A 10 -17.39 -18.52 0.89
N THR A 11 -16.94 -17.47 1.60
CA THR A 11 -16.51 -16.22 0.96
C THR A 11 -15.29 -15.61 1.66
N ASN A 12 -14.38 -15.05 0.88
CA ASN A 12 -13.29 -14.20 1.37
C ASN A 12 -13.72 -12.75 1.63
N ARG A 13 -14.99 -12.41 1.33
CA ARG A 13 -15.55 -11.06 1.43
C ARG A 13 -16.68 -11.05 2.46
N ARG A 14 -16.34 -10.73 3.70
CA ARG A 14 -17.30 -10.66 4.83
C ARG A 14 -18.53 -9.77 4.56
N TRP A 15 -18.42 -8.79 3.67
CA TRP A 15 -19.49 -7.87 3.32
C TRP A 15 -20.44 -8.35 2.21
N CYS A 16 -20.16 -9.48 1.54
CA CYS A 16 -20.90 -9.88 0.34
C CYS A 16 -22.03 -10.88 0.59
N LEU A 17 -22.00 -11.66 1.68
CA LEU A 17 -23.08 -12.60 2.04
C LEU A 17 -23.95 -11.99 3.13
N LEU A 18 -25.26 -11.92 2.90
CA LEU A 18 -26.28 -11.43 3.83
C LEU A 18 -27.49 -12.36 3.83
N ASP A 19 -28.38 -12.21 4.82
CA ASP A 19 -29.67 -12.90 4.88
C ASP A 19 -29.54 -14.41 4.63
N THR A 20 -28.62 -15.04 5.37
CA THR A 20 -28.36 -16.48 5.32
C THR A 20 -29.36 -17.23 6.19
N SER A 21 -30.13 -18.14 5.60
CA SER A 21 -31.13 -18.92 6.32
C SER A 21 -31.33 -20.30 5.68
N VAL A 22 -31.72 -21.27 6.50
CA VAL A 22 -32.18 -22.59 6.04
C VAL A 22 -33.68 -22.50 5.80
N VAL A 23 -34.13 -22.85 4.59
CA VAL A 23 -35.55 -22.88 4.23
C VAL A 23 -36.15 -24.18 4.74
N ARG A 24 -36.94 -24.10 5.82
CA ARG A 24 -37.44 -25.27 6.57
C ARG A 24 -38.67 -25.96 5.97
N LEU A 25 -39.43 -25.29 5.11
CA LEU A 25 -40.76 -25.75 4.67
C LEU A 25 -40.89 -25.91 3.16
N PHE A 26 -39.81 -26.31 2.50
CA PHE A 26 -39.78 -26.44 1.04
C PHE A 26 -39.60 -27.91 0.67
N CYS A 27 -40.68 -28.55 0.20
CA CYS A 27 -40.63 -29.94 -0.26
C CYS A 27 -40.09 -29.99 -1.70
N THR A 28 -38.79 -30.22 -1.84
CA THR A 28 -38.13 -30.41 -3.16
C THR A 28 -38.04 -31.87 -3.58
N GLY A 29 -38.42 -32.81 -2.71
CA GLY A 29 -38.12 -34.23 -2.87
C GLY A 29 -36.65 -34.58 -2.56
N SER A 30 -35.87 -33.64 -2.03
CA SER A 30 -34.53 -33.87 -1.49
C SER A 30 -34.58 -34.02 0.04
N ASP A 31 -33.68 -34.84 0.58
CA ASP A 31 -33.40 -34.98 2.01
C ASP A 31 -32.51 -33.86 2.57
N HIS A 32 -31.88 -33.06 1.69
CA HIS A 32 -31.14 -31.85 2.06
C HIS A 32 -32.05 -30.63 2.22
N HIS A 33 -31.73 -29.79 3.20
CA HIS A 33 -32.42 -28.51 3.39
C HIS A 33 -31.90 -27.46 2.40
N LEU A 34 -32.80 -26.65 1.86
CA LEU A 34 -32.43 -25.56 0.96
C LEU A 34 -31.79 -24.41 1.75
N LEU A 35 -30.62 -23.94 1.31
CA LEU A 35 -29.96 -22.75 1.84
C LEU A 35 -30.33 -21.52 1.01
N ARG A 36 -30.76 -20.45 1.69
CA ARG A 36 -30.99 -19.14 1.09
C ARG A 36 -29.92 -18.17 1.59
N ALA A 37 -29.29 -17.46 0.67
CA ALA A 37 -28.37 -16.37 0.97
C ALA A 37 -28.53 -15.26 -0.06
N LYS A 38 -28.41 -14.01 0.38
CA LYS A 38 -28.38 -12.83 -0.49
C LYS A 38 -26.95 -12.39 -0.72
N VAL A 39 -26.50 -12.48 -1.97
CA VAL A 39 -25.18 -11.99 -2.38
C VAL A 39 -25.26 -10.53 -2.81
N ARG A 40 -24.46 -9.66 -2.21
CA ARG A 40 -24.31 -8.25 -2.62
C ARG A 40 -22.92 -8.01 -3.20
N PHE A 41 -22.89 -7.49 -4.42
CA PHE A 41 -21.69 -6.99 -5.06
C PHE A 41 -21.61 -5.46 -4.92
N ASN A 42 -20.51 -4.96 -4.37
CA ASN A 42 -20.27 -3.52 -4.27
C ASN A 42 -18.98 -3.17 -5.00
N ARG A 43 -19.12 -2.56 -6.19
CA ARG A 43 -17.99 -2.18 -7.05
C ARG A 43 -16.91 -1.35 -6.33
N LYS A 44 -17.29 -0.51 -5.36
CA LYS A 44 -16.32 0.31 -4.59
C LYS A 44 -15.53 -0.56 -3.62
N LEU A 45 -16.20 -1.44 -2.87
CA LEU A 45 -15.55 -2.36 -1.93
C LEU A 45 -14.71 -3.41 -2.67
N GLU A 46 -15.16 -3.88 -3.83
CA GLU A 46 -14.39 -4.78 -4.68
C GLU A 46 -13.09 -4.17 -5.16
N LYS A 47 -13.15 -2.95 -5.72
CA LYS A 47 -11.94 -2.23 -6.11
C LYS A 47 -10.98 -2.06 -4.94
N ASN A 48 -11.50 -1.70 -3.77
CA ASN A 48 -10.69 -1.57 -2.55
C ASN A 48 -10.06 -2.90 -2.11
N SER A 49 -10.76 -4.03 -2.26
CA SER A 49 -10.23 -5.35 -1.93
C SER A 49 -9.09 -5.81 -2.86
N LEU A 50 -9.12 -5.38 -4.13
CA LEU A 50 -8.04 -5.62 -5.10
C LEU A 50 -6.84 -4.69 -4.87
N HIS A 51 -7.06 -3.54 -4.23
CA HIS A 51 -5.97 -2.67 -3.79
C HIS A 51 -5.27 -3.32 -2.60
N ARG A 52 -4.23 -4.11 -2.89
CA ARG A 52 -3.27 -4.54 -1.87
C ARG A 52 -2.87 -3.29 -1.06
N PRO A 53 -2.96 -3.31 0.29
CA PRO A 53 -2.43 -2.24 1.10
C PRO A 53 -1.01 -1.96 0.61
N ARG A 54 -0.65 -0.67 0.48
CA ARG A 54 0.71 -0.29 0.10
C ARG A 54 1.64 -1.10 0.99
N GLY A 55 2.41 -2.03 0.41
CA GLY A 55 3.34 -2.83 1.17
C GLY A 55 4.17 -1.89 2.02
N LYS A 56 4.34 -2.22 3.31
CA LYS A 56 5.20 -1.43 4.20
C LYS A 56 6.53 -1.30 3.46
N SER A 57 6.93 -0.05 3.20
CA SER A 57 8.23 0.20 2.59
C SER A 57 9.25 -0.49 3.48
N LEU A 58 10.08 -1.39 2.93
CA LEU A 58 11.25 -1.81 3.68
C LEU A 58 12.06 -0.54 3.98
N ALA A 59 12.44 -0.38 5.24
CA ALA A 59 13.42 0.63 5.62
C ALA A 59 14.73 0.27 4.91
N VAL A 60 15.38 1.27 4.35
CA VAL A 60 16.72 1.14 3.78
C VAL A 60 17.65 1.79 4.79
N TYR A 61 18.73 1.10 5.13
CA TYR A 61 19.71 1.60 6.10
C TYR A 61 21.04 1.81 5.38
N ASP A 62 21.77 2.85 5.76
CA ASP A 62 23.18 2.97 5.40
C ASP A 62 23.98 2.00 6.26
N GLU A 63 24.59 1.01 5.63
CA GLU A 63 25.32 -0.05 6.30
C GLU A 63 26.55 0.46 7.06
N ASN A 64 27.23 1.48 6.52
CA ASN A 64 28.42 2.04 7.17
C ASN A 64 28.03 2.80 8.43
N ILE A 65 26.99 3.64 8.34
CA ILE A 65 26.47 4.39 9.49
C ILE A 65 25.92 3.41 10.54
N LEU A 66 25.20 2.37 10.12
CA LEU A 66 24.66 1.37 11.04
C LEU A 66 25.79 0.67 11.80
N ASN A 67 26.82 0.18 11.10
CA ASN A 67 27.97 -0.48 11.71
C ASN A 67 28.74 0.46 12.65
N GLU A 68 28.91 1.73 12.27
CA GLU A 68 29.55 2.74 13.12
C GLU A 68 28.74 2.97 14.42
N VAL A 69 27.42 3.13 14.32
CA VAL A 69 26.57 3.36 15.48
C VAL A 69 26.52 2.13 16.39
N LEU A 70 26.45 0.91 15.83
CA LEU A 70 26.44 -0.33 16.62
C LEU A 70 27.75 -0.55 17.37
N SER A 71 28.89 -0.21 16.74
CA SER A 71 30.23 -0.39 17.33
C SER A 71 30.59 0.65 18.38
N LYS A 72 30.06 1.87 18.27
CA LYS A 72 30.26 2.93 19.28
C LYS A 72 29.30 2.85 20.46
N ARG A 73 28.18 2.14 20.32
CA ARG A 73 27.17 2.02 21.37
C ARG A 73 27.66 1.08 22.46
N ASP A 74 27.44 1.51 23.70
CA ASP A 74 27.76 0.72 24.89
C ASP A 74 26.57 -0.21 25.23
N TRP A 75 26.76 -1.51 25.04
CA TRP A 75 25.75 -2.54 25.25
C TRP A 75 25.84 -3.08 26.66
N GLN A 76 25.26 -2.32 27.59
CA GLN A 76 25.19 -2.68 29.00
C GLN A 76 24.31 -3.92 29.18
N ILE A 77 24.81 -4.90 29.95
CA ILE A 77 24.07 -6.10 30.33
C ILE A 77 23.40 -5.84 31.67
N LYS A 78 22.08 -6.04 31.75
CA LYS A 78 21.32 -5.93 33.00
C LYS A 78 21.09 -7.29 33.63
N GLU A 79 20.94 -7.30 34.96
CA GLU A 79 20.62 -8.52 35.72
C GLU A 79 19.17 -8.97 35.47
N ASP A 80 18.24 -8.04 35.31
CA ASP A 80 16.88 -8.35 34.90
C ASP A 80 16.82 -8.57 33.38
N LEU A 81 16.40 -9.78 33.00
CA LEU A 81 16.31 -10.20 31.59
C LEU A 81 15.27 -9.40 30.80
N THR A 82 14.23 -8.91 31.46
CA THR A 82 13.19 -8.12 30.79
C THR A 82 13.74 -6.74 30.45
N GLU A 83 14.34 -6.07 31.43
CA GLU A 83 15.01 -4.78 31.27
C GLU A 83 16.16 -4.86 30.25
N ASP A 84 16.98 -5.92 30.30
CA ASP A 84 18.07 -6.16 29.35
C ASP A 84 17.56 -6.23 27.90
N TYR A 85 16.48 -6.99 27.68
CA TYR A 85 15.88 -7.15 26.36
C TYR A 85 15.23 -5.84 25.86
N GLU A 86 14.55 -5.10 26.73
CA GLU A 86 13.97 -3.81 26.37
C GLU A 86 15.05 -2.80 25.96
N LEU A 87 16.15 -2.72 26.71
CA LEU A 87 17.29 -1.86 26.40
C LEU A 87 17.98 -2.25 25.08
N LEU A 88 18.14 -3.55 24.83
CA LEU A 88 18.66 -4.05 23.55
C LEU A 88 17.75 -3.64 22.38
N VAL A 89 16.44 -3.85 22.52
CA VAL A 89 15.46 -3.51 21.47
C VAL A 89 15.41 -2.01 21.23
N GLU A 90 15.42 -1.20 22.27
CA GLU A 90 15.46 0.26 22.15
C GLU A 90 16.76 0.71 21.50
N GLY A 91 17.88 0.09 21.87
CA GLY A 91 19.17 0.35 21.28
C GLY A 91 19.19 0.11 19.78
N LEU A 92 18.77 -1.09 19.36
CA LEU A 92 18.66 -1.45 17.95
C LEU A 92 17.71 -0.55 17.18
N LYS A 93 16.56 -0.18 17.76
CA LYS A 93 15.62 0.77 17.13
C LYS A 93 16.26 2.13 16.92
N SER A 94 16.94 2.67 17.93
CA SER A 94 17.60 3.98 17.83
C SER A 94 18.73 3.97 16.80
N SER A 95 19.52 2.89 16.74
CA SER A 95 20.58 2.71 15.75
C SER A 95 20.02 2.60 14.33
N ALA A 96 18.93 1.84 14.17
CA ALA A 96 18.23 1.72 12.90
C ALA A 96 17.60 3.04 12.45
N GLU A 97 17.04 3.83 13.37
CA GLU A 97 16.50 5.15 13.06
C GLU A 97 17.60 6.13 12.62
N PHE A 98 18.75 6.11 13.30
CA PHE A 98 19.89 6.95 12.95
C PHE A 98 20.50 6.59 11.58
N ALA A 99 20.59 5.29 11.28
CA ALA A 99 21.08 4.80 10.00
C ALA A 99 20.02 4.77 8.89
N SER A 100 18.76 5.13 9.20
CA SER A 100 17.66 5.07 8.24
C SER A 100 17.87 6.10 7.14
N VAL A 101 18.14 5.63 5.93
CA VAL A 101 18.16 6.49 4.77
C VAL A 101 16.76 6.60 4.17
N PRO A 102 16.37 7.78 3.67
CA PRO A 102 15.18 7.88 2.84
C PRO A 102 15.34 6.90 1.69
N GLN A 103 14.54 5.83 1.65
CA GLN A 103 14.48 4.96 0.48
C GLN A 103 14.38 5.89 -0.73
N ALA A 104 15.37 5.81 -1.64
CA ALA A 104 15.53 6.71 -2.77
C ALA A 104 14.14 6.96 -3.33
N ARG A 105 13.61 8.15 -3.01
CA ARG A 105 12.19 8.39 -3.26
C ARG A 105 12.05 8.26 -4.77
N ARG A 106 10.82 8.07 -5.24
CA ARG A 106 10.49 8.24 -6.65
C ARG A 106 10.81 9.67 -7.18
N SER A 107 11.58 10.48 -6.44
CA SER A 107 12.07 11.81 -6.77
C SER A 107 12.84 11.86 -8.08
N ASP A 108 13.51 10.77 -8.47
CA ASP A 108 14.34 10.71 -9.69
C ASP A 108 13.55 10.19 -10.90
N ARG A 109 12.31 9.74 -10.65
CA ARG A 109 11.39 9.30 -11.70
C ARG A 109 10.80 10.49 -12.47
N ILE A 110 10.80 11.68 -11.87
CA ILE A 110 10.20 12.90 -12.42
C ILE A 110 11.22 14.02 -12.29
N SER A 111 11.57 14.65 -13.42
CA SER A 111 12.51 15.76 -13.48
C SER A 111 11.99 16.99 -12.74
N ILE A 112 12.91 17.89 -12.37
CA ILE A 112 12.58 19.19 -11.76
C ILE A 112 11.64 19.98 -12.67
N ILE A 113 11.90 20.01 -13.97
CA ILE A 113 11.07 20.67 -14.99
C ILE A 113 9.61 20.15 -14.94
N THR A 114 9.43 18.83 -14.86
CA THR A 114 8.08 18.27 -14.78
C THR A 114 7.40 18.59 -13.44
N LYS A 115 8.15 18.64 -12.33
CA LYS A 115 7.61 19.09 -11.03
C LYS A 115 7.13 20.53 -11.10
N GLU A 116 7.89 21.43 -11.70
CA GLU A 116 7.51 22.83 -11.91
C GLU A 116 6.25 22.97 -12.78
N LEU A 117 6.13 22.19 -13.86
CA LEU A 117 4.93 22.19 -14.70
C LEU A 117 3.69 21.71 -13.93
N LEU A 118 3.84 20.70 -13.08
CA LEU A 118 2.76 20.21 -12.24
C LEU A 118 2.35 21.25 -11.18
N GLU A 119 3.30 21.99 -10.61
CA GLU A 119 3.01 23.11 -9.72
C GLU A 119 2.32 24.27 -10.43
N LYS A 120 2.78 24.65 -11.63
CA LYS A 120 2.09 25.63 -12.48
C LYS A 120 0.65 25.21 -12.76
N ARG A 121 0.42 23.93 -13.06
CA ARG A 121 -0.95 23.40 -13.24
C ARG A 121 -1.79 23.49 -11.96
N ARG A 122 -1.20 23.23 -10.79
CA ARG A 122 -1.92 23.36 -9.50
C ARG A 122 -2.35 24.79 -9.25
N LYS A 123 -1.45 25.75 -9.44
CA LYS A 123 -1.75 27.18 -9.32
C LYS A 123 -2.84 27.60 -10.29
N LEU A 124 -2.73 27.20 -11.56
CA LEU A 124 -3.73 27.51 -12.59
C LEU A 124 -5.12 26.92 -12.28
N LYS A 125 -5.19 25.79 -11.57
CA LYS A 125 -6.47 25.19 -11.16
C LYS A 125 -7.18 26.04 -10.10
N LEU A 126 -6.43 26.76 -9.28
CA LEU A 126 -6.95 27.62 -8.21
C LEU A 126 -7.23 29.04 -8.68
N ASP A 127 -6.74 29.41 -9.87
CA ASP A 127 -6.87 30.73 -10.45
C ASP A 127 -8.26 30.91 -11.10
N PRO A 128 -9.11 31.83 -10.59
CA PRO A 128 -10.43 32.10 -11.15
C PRO A 128 -10.39 32.78 -12.52
N THR A 129 -9.25 33.36 -12.92
CA THR A 129 -9.05 34.06 -14.21
C THR A 129 -8.48 33.12 -15.28
N ALA A 130 -8.17 31.87 -14.92
CA ALA A 130 -7.57 30.92 -15.85
C ALA A 130 -8.47 30.61 -17.05
N THR A 131 -7.95 30.83 -18.25
CA THR A 131 -8.66 30.52 -19.50
C THR A 131 -8.60 29.03 -19.82
N ARG A 132 -9.64 28.51 -20.50
CA ARG A 132 -9.67 27.12 -20.96
C ARG A 132 -8.48 26.75 -21.86
N LEU A 133 -7.98 27.67 -22.68
CA LEU A 133 -6.82 27.44 -23.54
C LEU A 133 -5.54 27.20 -22.72
N THR A 134 -5.24 28.07 -21.76
CA THR A 134 -4.06 27.91 -20.88
C THR A 134 -4.13 26.62 -20.07
N TRP A 135 -5.35 26.21 -19.68
CA TRP A 135 -5.59 24.93 -19.03
C TRP A 135 -5.28 23.72 -19.94
N LEU A 136 -5.65 23.78 -21.22
CA LEU A 136 -5.35 22.72 -22.17
C LEU A 136 -3.84 22.63 -22.47
N GLU A 137 -3.19 23.77 -22.65
CA GLU A 137 -1.75 23.86 -22.92
C GLU A 137 -0.93 23.28 -21.76
N ILE A 138 -1.20 23.71 -20.51
CA ILE A 138 -0.43 23.19 -19.37
C ILE A 138 -0.66 21.69 -19.19
N ASN A 139 -1.87 21.19 -19.45
CA ASN A 139 -2.16 19.76 -19.37
C ASN A 139 -1.49 18.95 -20.49
N ALA A 140 -1.40 19.50 -21.69
CA ALA A 140 -0.67 18.86 -22.80
C ALA A 140 0.82 18.79 -22.47
N SER A 141 1.41 19.90 -22.01
CA SER A 141 2.82 19.98 -21.60
C SER A 141 3.14 19.02 -20.46
N CYS A 142 2.36 19.02 -19.37
CA CYS A 142 2.53 18.07 -18.25
C CYS A 142 2.48 16.61 -18.72
N ARG A 143 1.54 16.26 -19.61
CA ARG A 143 1.40 14.88 -20.12
C ARG A 143 2.62 14.47 -20.95
N ARG A 144 3.11 15.36 -21.81
CA ARG A 144 4.29 15.10 -22.65
C ARG A 144 5.54 14.91 -21.80
N THR A 145 5.82 15.82 -20.87
CA THR A 145 7.04 15.76 -20.05
C THR A 145 7.02 14.59 -19.07
N LEU A 146 5.88 14.33 -18.43
CA LEU A 146 5.73 13.17 -17.55
C LEU A 146 5.98 11.86 -18.33
N ARG A 147 5.40 11.69 -19.53
CA ARG A 147 5.65 10.49 -20.34
C ARG A 147 7.14 10.29 -20.65
N LYS A 148 7.85 11.36 -21.02
CA LYS A 148 9.29 11.31 -21.30
C LYS A 148 10.10 10.91 -20.06
N ASP A 149 9.82 11.52 -18.91
CA ASP A 149 10.50 11.20 -17.65
C ASP A 149 10.27 9.75 -17.22
N LEU A 150 9.04 9.26 -17.36
CA LEU A 150 8.70 7.87 -17.07
C LEU A 150 9.44 6.88 -17.98
N GLN A 151 9.51 7.18 -19.28
CA GLN A 151 10.23 6.35 -20.24
C GLN A 151 11.73 6.31 -19.93
N ARG A 152 12.33 7.46 -19.65
CA ARG A 152 13.75 7.56 -19.27
C ARG A 152 14.05 6.81 -17.97
N CYS A 153 13.16 6.92 -16.98
CA CYS A 153 13.28 6.16 -15.74
C CYS A 153 13.19 4.64 -15.99
N LYS A 154 12.28 4.19 -16.87
CA LYS A 154 12.17 2.79 -17.26
C LYS A 154 13.45 2.29 -17.93
N GLN A 155 14.00 3.05 -18.88
CA GLN A 155 15.23 2.69 -19.59
C GLN A 155 16.43 2.56 -18.66
N ARG A 156 16.64 3.54 -17.76
CA ARG A 156 17.71 3.51 -16.76
C ARG A 156 17.65 2.25 -15.89
N LYS A 157 16.45 1.90 -15.40
CA LYS A 157 16.27 0.68 -14.61
C LYS A 157 16.53 -0.62 -15.36
N ILE A 158 16.32 -0.62 -16.69
CA ILE A 158 16.67 -1.79 -17.52
C ILE A 158 18.19 -1.90 -17.62
N LEU A 159 18.89 -0.79 -17.81
CA LEU A 159 20.35 -0.76 -17.90
C LEU A 159 21.04 -1.13 -16.58
N GLU A 160 20.50 -0.69 -15.44
CA GLU A 160 21.03 -1.03 -14.10
C GLU A 160 20.81 -2.51 -13.70
N ALA A 161 19.98 -3.25 -14.45
CA ALA A 161 19.64 -4.64 -14.18
C ALA A 161 20.38 -5.65 -15.06
N VAL A 162 21.27 -5.18 -15.95
CA VAL A 162 22.18 -5.97 -16.79
C VAL A 162 23.58 -5.93 -16.18
#